data_AF-A0A1C7M2E8-F1
#
_entry.id   AF-A0A1C7M2E8-F1
#
_cell.length_a   1.000
_cell.length_b   1.000
_cell.length_c   1.000
_cell.angle_alpha   90.00
_cell.angle_beta   90.00
_cell.angle_gamma   90.00
#
_symmetry.space_group_name_H-M   'P 1'
#
loop_
_entity.id
_entity.type
_entity.pdbx_description
1 polymer ?
#
loop_
_entity_poly.entity_id
_entity_poly.type
_entity_poly.pdbx_seq_one_letter_code
_entity_poly.pdbx_strand_id
1 'polypeptide(L)'
;MLPSMRWNPTRPSVLLPRVSCLTPVLRTPSALARLRLFSSSPCTPEAAATRKPAVSWTMPLLGRFDHVPVELFRINWSEKVVLRDYESQMKMKRTSYDLHIQEDGFVHPKPGDTFEGPNGASVRPNGPFLQELIRGFKGKNTVIYRIPEGIPLPPDLVLLHEHSDNHSIQCKVPMTLSELNSKVTKFVQENGEKMTKMEFVERYPFM
;
A
#
# COMPACT_ATOMS: atom_id res chain seq x y z
N MET A 1 -40.97 11.86 30.53
CA MET A 1 -41.67 12.07 29.24
C MET A 1 -41.02 13.25 28.54
N LEU A 2 -40.14 12.99 27.56
CA LEU A 2 -39.49 14.00 26.73
C LEU A 2 -39.94 13.76 25.29
N PRO A 3 -40.28 14.82 24.51
CA PRO A 3 -40.96 14.65 23.23
C PRO A 3 -40.00 14.28 22.11
N SER A 4 -40.52 13.42 21.23
CA SER A 4 -39.89 12.97 19.99
C SER A 4 -40.01 14.00 18.86
N MET A 5 -39.26 13.72 17.77
CA MET A 5 -39.45 14.17 16.38
C MET A 5 -38.96 15.60 16.06
N ARG A 6 -38.36 15.91 14.90
CA ARG A 6 -38.34 15.29 13.56
C ARG A 6 -37.02 15.65 12.85
N TRP A 7 -36.47 14.73 12.08
CA TRP A 7 -35.42 15.00 11.10
C TRP A 7 -36.05 15.00 9.70
N ASN A 8 -35.73 16.00 8.88
CA ASN A 8 -36.37 16.24 7.57
C ASN A 8 -35.29 16.36 6.49
N PRO A 9 -35.16 15.40 5.54
CA PRO A 9 -34.14 15.47 4.50
C PRO A 9 -34.74 15.88 3.15
N THR A 10 -34.61 17.15 2.78
CA THR A 10 -34.84 17.60 1.40
C THR A 10 -33.52 17.63 0.63
N ARG A 11 -33.34 16.64 -0.26
CA ARG A 11 -32.37 16.65 -1.37
C ARG A 11 -32.85 17.59 -2.48
N PRO A 12 -31.93 18.24 -3.21
CA PRO A 12 -32.14 18.56 -4.61
C PRO A 12 -31.39 17.58 -5.51
N SER A 13 -32.15 16.98 -6.43
CA SER A 13 -31.70 16.24 -7.60
C SER A 13 -31.22 17.22 -8.67
N VAL A 14 -29.98 17.10 -9.13
CA VAL A 14 -29.50 17.82 -10.31
C VAL A 14 -29.42 16.83 -11.48
N LEU A 15 -30.31 17.04 -12.45
CA LEU A 15 -30.28 16.40 -13.77
C LEU A 15 -29.02 16.83 -14.53
N LEU A 16 -28.30 15.86 -15.10
CA LEU A 16 -27.35 16.11 -16.18
C LEU A 16 -27.99 15.74 -17.52
N PRO A 17 -27.85 16.57 -18.57
CA PRO A 17 -28.37 16.26 -19.89
C PRO A 17 -27.52 15.24 -20.63
N ARG A 18 -28.22 14.32 -21.31
CA ARG A 18 -27.71 13.44 -22.35
C ARG A 18 -27.25 14.27 -23.55
N VAL A 19 -26.07 13.97 -24.08
CA VAL A 19 -25.70 14.29 -25.46
C VAL A 19 -25.27 12.99 -26.14
N SER A 20 -25.97 12.70 -27.22
CA SER A 20 -25.80 11.54 -28.09
C SER A 20 -25.14 11.99 -29.40
N CYS A 21 -24.57 11.01 -30.09
CA CYS A 21 -24.18 10.99 -31.49
C CYS A 21 -22.87 11.72 -31.85
N LEU A 22 -21.88 10.96 -32.35
CA LEU A 22 -21.64 10.77 -33.79
C LEU A 22 -20.32 10.00 -33.99
N THR A 23 -20.42 8.76 -34.46
CA THR A 23 -19.37 8.13 -35.29
C THR A 23 -19.25 8.92 -36.60
N PRO A 24 -18.09 9.00 -37.27
CA PRO A 24 -17.82 7.99 -38.31
C PRO A 24 -16.35 7.78 -38.78
N VAL A 25 -16.22 6.75 -39.62
CA VAL A 25 -15.28 6.56 -40.76
C VAL A 25 -13.92 5.88 -40.52
N LEU A 26 -13.85 4.68 -41.14
CA LEU A 26 -12.67 3.93 -41.55
C LEU A 26 -11.69 4.75 -42.39
N ARG A 27 -10.39 4.53 -42.19
CA ARG A 27 -9.39 4.55 -43.29
C ARG A 27 -8.17 3.69 -42.94
N THR A 28 -8.14 2.48 -43.50
CA THR A 28 -6.89 1.82 -43.94
C THR A 28 -6.46 2.47 -45.26
N PRO A 29 -5.16 2.61 -45.57
CA PRO A 29 -4.48 1.50 -46.25
C PRO A 29 -2.96 1.37 -46.03
N SER A 30 -2.50 0.21 -46.49
CA SER A 30 -1.27 -0.02 -47.26
C SER A 30 0.04 -0.32 -46.53
N ALA A 31 0.42 -1.58 -46.74
CA ALA A 31 1.77 -2.10 -46.74
C ALA A 31 2.77 -1.21 -47.49
N LEU A 32 4.00 -1.19 -46.97
CA LEU A 32 5.19 -1.19 -47.81
C LEU A 32 6.36 -1.80 -47.02
N ALA A 33 6.66 -3.05 -47.38
CA ALA A 33 7.87 -3.73 -47.03
C ALA A 33 9.09 -2.95 -47.54
N ARG A 34 10.09 -2.76 -46.69
CA ARG A 34 11.46 -2.49 -47.11
C ARG A 34 12.39 -3.47 -46.41
N LEU A 35 12.72 -4.54 -47.12
CA LEU A 35 13.99 -5.24 -46.96
C LEU A 35 15.11 -4.18 -47.00
N ARG A 36 15.91 -4.11 -45.95
CA ARG A 36 17.24 -3.52 -46.02
C ARG A 36 18.27 -4.60 -45.75
N LEU A 37 19.23 -4.60 -46.64
CA LEU A 37 20.30 -5.55 -46.82
C LEU A 37 21.21 -5.62 -45.59
N PHE A 38 21.69 -6.84 -45.35
CA PHE A 38 22.83 -7.18 -44.53
C PHE A 38 24.01 -6.24 -44.82
N SER A 39 24.47 -5.54 -43.78
CA SER A 39 25.81 -4.96 -43.72
C SER A 39 26.53 -5.69 -42.59
N SER A 40 27.40 -6.62 -42.96
CA SER A 40 28.34 -7.31 -42.08
C SER A 40 29.36 -6.30 -41.53
N SER A 41 29.16 -5.85 -40.29
CA SER A 41 30.15 -5.08 -39.54
C SER A 41 31.12 -6.02 -38.78
N PRO A 42 32.41 -5.64 -38.68
CA PRO A 42 33.46 -6.50 -38.13
C PRO A 42 33.35 -6.67 -36.61
N CYS A 43 33.54 -7.91 -36.16
CA CYS A 43 33.72 -8.28 -34.76
C CYS A 43 34.98 -7.61 -34.19
N THR A 44 34.80 -6.62 -33.31
CA THR A 44 35.83 -6.24 -32.34
C THR A 44 35.74 -7.15 -31.12
N PRO A 45 36.86 -7.68 -30.59
CA PRO A 45 36.86 -8.45 -29.35
C PRO A 45 36.51 -7.51 -28.19
N GLU A 46 35.29 -7.68 -27.68
CA GLU A 46 34.76 -7.00 -26.51
C GLU A 46 35.60 -7.41 -25.29
N ALA A 47 36.42 -6.48 -24.81
CA ALA A 47 37.19 -6.63 -23.60
C ALA A 47 36.20 -6.89 -22.45
N ALA A 48 36.21 -8.12 -21.92
CA ALA A 48 35.44 -8.54 -20.76
C ALA A 48 35.86 -7.74 -19.53
N ALA A 49 35.27 -6.56 -19.36
CA ALA A 49 35.38 -5.78 -18.16
C ALA A 49 34.70 -6.56 -17.03
N THR A 50 35.52 -7.13 -16.14
CA THR A 50 35.10 -7.79 -14.90
C THR A 50 34.39 -6.74 -14.03
N ARG A 51 33.08 -6.56 -14.25
CA ARG A 51 32.25 -5.71 -13.40
C ARG A 51 32.29 -6.30 -12.00
N LYS A 52 32.93 -5.58 -11.06
CA LYS A 52 32.85 -5.90 -9.64
C LYS A 52 31.37 -6.06 -9.28
N PRO A 53 30.95 -7.16 -8.63
CA PRO A 53 29.56 -7.34 -8.26
C PRO A 53 29.13 -6.14 -7.43
N ALA A 54 28.02 -5.51 -7.83
CA ALA A 54 27.43 -4.44 -7.04
C ALA A 54 27.10 -5.03 -5.67
N VAL A 55 27.67 -4.45 -4.61
CA VAL A 55 27.34 -4.83 -3.24
C VAL A 55 25.87 -4.45 -3.04
N SER A 56 24.98 -5.44 -3.05
CA SER A 56 23.58 -5.24 -2.72
C SER A 56 23.50 -5.02 -1.21
N TRP A 57 23.24 -3.78 -0.79
CA TRP A 57 22.97 -3.43 0.60
C TRP A 57 21.55 -3.87 0.97
N THR A 58 21.31 -5.18 0.98
CA THR A 58 20.06 -5.75 1.49
C THR A 58 20.15 -5.85 3.01
N MET A 59 19.28 -5.12 3.70
CA MET A 59 19.17 -5.20 5.15
C MET A 59 18.46 -6.51 5.53
N PRO A 60 18.93 -7.28 6.51
CA PRO A 60 18.18 -8.45 6.98
C PRO A 60 16.87 -8.00 7.64
N LEU A 61 15.81 -8.78 7.46
CA LEU A 61 14.57 -8.66 8.23
C LEU A 61 14.86 -8.98 9.69
N LEU A 62 14.22 -8.25 10.59
CA LEU A 62 14.32 -8.47 12.03
C LEU A 62 13.40 -9.60 12.50
N GLY A 63 12.36 -9.93 11.72
CA GLY A 63 11.47 -11.04 12.02
C GLY A 63 10.35 -11.23 11.01
N ARG A 64 9.77 -12.43 11.02
CA ARG A 64 8.60 -12.83 10.25
C ARG A 64 7.65 -13.55 11.18
N PHE A 65 6.43 -13.05 11.30
CA PHE A 65 5.47 -13.51 12.29
C PHE A 65 4.13 -13.86 11.65
N ASP A 66 3.48 -14.89 12.20
CA ASP A 66 2.10 -15.30 11.94
C ASP A 66 1.13 -14.78 13.03
N HIS A 67 1.65 -13.98 13.96
CA HIS A 67 0.92 -13.29 15.02
C HIS A 67 1.51 -11.89 15.21
N VAL A 68 0.85 -11.07 16.03
CA VAL A 68 1.31 -9.72 16.39
C VAL A 68 2.33 -9.83 17.54
N PRO A 69 3.63 -9.56 17.33
CA PRO A 69 4.70 -9.87 18.29
C PRO A 69 4.83 -8.86 19.43
N VAL A 70 4.19 -7.70 19.30
CA VAL A 70 4.19 -6.57 20.24
C VAL A 70 2.94 -5.76 19.94
N GLU A 71 2.45 -4.94 20.88
CA GLU A 71 1.36 -3.99 20.60
C GLU A 71 1.72 -3.07 19.42
N LEU A 72 0.90 -3.08 18.36
CA LEU A 72 1.14 -2.32 17.13
C LEU A 72 -0.01 -1.36 16.85
N PHE A 73 0.32 -0.26 16.16
CA PHE A 73 -0.62 0.77 15.78
C PHE A 73 -0.62 0.97 14.27
N ARG A 74 -1.81 0.99 13.69
CA ARG A 74 -2.05 1.34 12.30
C ARG A 74 -2.72 2.70 12.22
N ILE A 75 -2.10 3.64 11.53
CA ILE A 75 -2.72 4.94 11.25
C ILE A 75 -3.34 4.92 9.86
N ASN A 76 -4.60 5.33 9.77
CA ASN A 76 -5.35 5.45 8.53
C ASN A 76 -6.01 6.83 8.41
N TRP A 77 -6.24 7.26 7.18
CA TRP A 77 -7.07 8.43 6.88
C TRP A 77 -8.58 8.12 6.96
N SER A 78 -8.95 6.85 6.89
CA SER A 78 -10.34 6.37 6.93
C SER A 78 -10.42 5.06 7.72
N GLU A 79 -11.61 4.55 7.96
CA GLU A 79 -11.79 3.24 8.58
C GLU A 79 -11.27 2.09 7.71
N LYS A 80 -11.22 2.29 6.39
CA LYS A 80 -10.67 1.33 5.45
C LYS A 80 -9.18 1.56 5.25
N VAL A 81 -8.43 0.46 5.23
CA VAL A 81 -7.03 0.46 4.82
C VAL A 81 -6.98 0.52 3.29
N VAL A 82 -6.32 1.54 2.77
CA VAL A 82 -6.11 1.74 1.33
C VAL A 82 -4.62 1.84 1.08
N LEU A 83 -4.02 0.74 0.65
CA LEU A 83 -2.64 0.66 0.22
C LEU A 83 -2.48 1.29 -1.17
N ARG A 84 -1.34 1.94 -1.37
CA ARG A 84 -1.00 2.71 -2.57
C ARG A 84 0.02 1.96 -3.39
N ASP A 85 -0.31 1.72 -4.65
CA ASP A 85 0.60 1.12 -5.62
C ASP A 85 1.63 2.14 -6.12
N TYR A 86 2.88 1.70 -6.23
CA TYR A 86 4.00 2.54 -6.65
C TYR A 86 3.74 3.29 -7.97
N GLU A 87 3.34 2.58 -9.02
CA GLU A 87 3.22 3.15 -10.36
C GLU A 87 2.17 4.27 -10.44
N SER A 88 0.98 4.06 -9.85
CA SER A 88 -0.05 5.11 -9.82
C SER A 88 0.38 6.30 -8.98
N GLN A 89 1.10 6.09 -7.87
CA GLN A 89 1.63 7.21 -7.08
C GLN A 89 2.67 8.00 -7.87
N MET A 90 3.58 7.34 -8.59
CA MET A 90 4.57 8.01 -9.44
C MET A 90 3.89 8.79 -10.57
N LYS A 91 2.86 8.22 -11.21
CA LYS A 91 2.05 8.91 -12.23
C LYS A 91 1.38 10.17 -11.70
N MET A 92 0.98 10.17 -10.43
CA MET A 92 0.42 11.34 -9.72
C MET A 92 1.48 12.29 -9.17
N LYS A 93 2.78 12.07 -9.45
CA LYS A 93 3.92 12.83 -8.90
C LYS A 93 3.95 12.83 -7.36
N ARG A 94 3.52 11.73 -6.76
CA ARG A 94 3.61 11.50 -5.30
C ARG A 94 4.82 10.63 -5.02
N THR A 95 5.47 10.85 -3.88
CA THR A 95 6.68 10.11 -3.48
C THR A 95 6.38 8.93 -2.57
N SER A 96 5.21 8.90 -1.93
CA SER A 96 4.86 7.87 -0.94
C SER A 96 3.96 6.80 -1.54
N TYR A 97 4.35 5.54 -1.37
CA TYR A 97 3.64 4.33 -1.79
C TYR A 97 3.82 3.25 -0.73
N ASP A 98 3.05 2.16 -0.83
CA ASP A 98 3.05 1.09 0.18
C ASP A 98 3.52 -0.27 -0.40
N LEU A 99 3.39 -0.46 -1.72
CA LEU A 99 3.79 -1.71 -2.40
C LEU A 99 3.95 -1.54 -3.91
N HIS A 100 4.48 -2.58 -4.54
CA HIS A 100 4.51 -2.76 -6.00
C HIS A 100 3.50 -3.82 -6.42
N ILE A 101 2.73 -3.53 -7.47
CA ILE A 101 1.94 -4.54 -8.19
C ILE A 101 2.86 -5.11 -9.28
N GLN A 102 2.91 -6.44 -9.40
CA GLN A 102 3.74 -7.12 -10.39
C GLN A 102 3.07 -7.11 -11.77
N GLU A 103 3.80 -7.54 -12.81
CA GLU A 103 3.33 -7.56 -14.20
C GLU A 103 2.05 -8.40 -14.40
N ASP A 104 1.81 -9.37 -13.52
CA ASP A 104 0.61 -10.22 -13.53
C ASP A 104 -0.61 -9.57 -12.87
N GLY A 105 -0.48 -8.34 -12.36
CA GLY A 105 -1.55 -7.60 -11.70
C GLY A 105 -1.77 -7.97 -10.23
N PHE A 106 -0.91 -8.80 -9.64
CA PHE A 106 -1.02 -9.22 -8.25
C PHE A 106 0.02 -8.56 -7.34
N VAL A 107 -0.30 -8.49 -6.05
CA VAL A 107 0.66 -8.25 -4.98
C VAL A 107 1.22 -9.60 -4.57
N HIS A 108 2.55 -9.73 -4.56
CA HIS A 108 3.22 -10.97 -4.22
C HIS A 108 3.82 -10.92 -2.80
N PRO A 109 3.88 -12.06 -2.11
CA PRO A 109 4.59 -12.17 -0.85
C PRO A 109 6.06 -11.83 -1.04
N LYS A 110 6.68 -11.13 -0.09
CA LYS A 110 8.14 -10.95 -0.11
C LYS A 110 8.81 -12.24 0.37
N PRO A 111 9.57 -12.93 -0.50
CA PRO A 111 10.33 -14.10 -0.08
C PRO A 111 11.60 -13.69 0.67
N GLY A 112 12.19 -14.65 1.38
CA GLY A 112 13.48 -14.48 2.03
C GLY A 112 13.46 -13.67 3.34
N ASP A 113 14.67 -13.45 3.84
CA ASP A 113 14.96 -12.85 5.14
C ASP A 113 15.61 -11.46 4.99
N THR A 114 15.39 -10.80 3.85
CA THR A 114 15.92 -9.46 3.57
C THR A 114 14.81 -8.46 3.28
N PHE A 115 14.98 -7.24 3.75
CA PHE A 115 14.10 -6.13 3.47
C PHE A 115 14.32 -5.61 2.04
N GLU A 116 13.27 -5.66 1.23
CA GLU A 116 13.27 -5.20 -0.16
C GLU A 116 12.11 -4.24 -0.43
N GLY A 117 12.25 -3.02 0.11
CA GLY A 117 11.27 -1.96 -0.05
C GLY A 117 9.93 -2.25 0.64
N PRO A 118 9.00 -1.29 0.63
CA PRO A 118 7.71 -1.45 1.25
C PRO A 118 6.86 -2.46 0.46
N ASN A 119 6.16 -3.35 1.17
CA ASN A 119 5.30 -4.36 0.56
C ASN A 119 4.02 -4.65 1.36
N GLY A 120 3.45 -3.62 1.99
CA GLY A 120 2.25 -3.84 2.81
C GLY A 120 1.84 -2.68 3.69
N ALA A 121 0.92 -2.98 4.61
CA ALA A 121 0.38 -2.00 5.53
C ALA A 121 1.36 -1.75 6.69
N SER A 122 1.99 -0.57 6.71
CA SER A 122 2.86 -0.17 7.82
C SER A 122 2.07 -0.08 9.13
N VAL A 123 2.61 -0.74 10.15
CA VAL A 123 2.18 -0.72 11.54
C VAL A 123 3.41 -0.57 12.44
N ARG A 124 3.27 0.08 13.59
CA ARG A 124 4.41 0.45 14.45
C ARG A 124 4.07 0.30 15.93
N PRO A 125 5.02 -0.07 16.78
CA PRO A 125 4.82 -0.01 18.22
C PRO A 125 4.72 1.45 18.68
N ASN A 126 4.25 1.67 19.91
CA ASN A 126 4.23 2.99 20.52
C ASN A 126 5.65 3.46 20.88
N GLY A 127 6.37 4.00 19.90
CA GLY A 127 7.67 4.64 20.07
C GLY A 127 7.66 6.14 19.73
N PRO A 128 8.78 6.85 19.95
CA PRO A 128 8.90 8.28 19.68
C PRO A 128 8.49 8.67 18.25
N PHE A 129 8.90 7.87 17.25
CA PHE A 129 8.55 8.11 15.86
C PHE A 129 7.04 8.02 15.60
N LEU A 130 6.36 7.01 16.15
CA LEU A 130 4.91 6.90 16.01
C LEU A 130 4.19 8.08 16.70
N GLN A 131 4.65 8.47 17.89
CA GLN A 131 4.11 9.61 18.63
C GLN A 131 4.21 10.90 17.82
N GLU A 132 5.39 11.19 17.26
CA GLU A 132 5.61 12.33 16.36
C GLU A 132 4.70 12.26 15.12
N LEU A 133 4.61 11.09 14.49
CA LEU A 133 3.77 10.86 13.32
C LEU A 133 2.29 11.19 13.62
N ILE A 134 1.72 10.61 14.68
CA ILE A 134 0.32 10.83 15.07
C ILE A 134 0.08 12.29 15.45
N ARG A 135 0.98 12.89 16.24
CA ARG A 135 0.85 14.29 16.69
C ARG A 135 1.01 15.28 15.53
N GLY A 136 1.83 14.96 14.53
CA GLY A 136 2.01 15.73 13.31
C GLY A 136 0.83 15.70 12.33
N PHE A 137 -0.06 14.70 12.39
CA PHE A 137 -1.23 14.64 11.52
C PHE A 137 -2.17 15.83 11.74
N LYS A 138 -2.40 16.63 10.69
CA LYS A 138 -3.32 17.79 10.71
C LYS A 138 -4.78 17.43 10.42
N GLY A 139 -5.06 16.18 10.02
CA GLY A 139 -6.40 15.73 9.66
C GLY A 139 -7.25 15.34 10.87
N LYS A 140 -8.48 15.88 10.95
CA LYS A 140 -9.47 15.52 11.99
C LYS A 140 -9.99 14.08 11.84
N ASN A 141 -9.89 13.51 10.65
CA ASN A 141 -10.44 12.19 10.32
C ASN A 141 -9.42 11.05 10.46
N THR A 142 -8.35 11.27 11.24
CA THR A 142 -7.33 10.24 11.45
C THR A 142 -7.91 9.13 12.32
N VAL A 143 -7.94 7.91 11.78
CA VAL A 143 -8.36 6.70 12.49
C VAL A 143 -7.10 5.92 12.85
N ILE A 144 -6.95 5.59 14.12
CA ILE A 144 -5.84 4.79 14.62
C ILE A 144 -6.43 3.47 15.09
N TYR A 145 -5.86 2.34 14.66
CA TYR A 145 -6.17 1.03 15.20
C TYR A 145 -5.01 0.58 16.07
N ARG A 146 -5.29 0.30 17.34
CA ARG A 146 -4.38 -0.39 18.26
C ARG A 146 -4.64 -1.89 18.16
N ILE A 147 -3.61 -2.65 17.81
CA ILE A 147 -3.67 -4.10 17.64
C ILE A 147 -2.90 -4.71 18.82
N PRO A 148 -3.58 -5.44 19.73
CA PRO A 148 -2.92 -6.08 20.86
C PRO A 148 -1.85 -7.09 20.43
N GLU A 149 -0.86 -7.29 21.30
CA GLU A 149 0.10 -8.39 21.18
C GLU A 149 -0.59 -9.77 21.22
N GLY A 150 -0.03 -10.75 20.52
CA GLY A 150 -0.50 -12.14 20.52
C GLY A 150 -1.67 -12.42 19.56
N ILE A 151 -2.21 -11.40 18.89
CA ILE A 151 -3.30 -11.59 17.92
C ILE A 151 -2.79 -12.41 16.72
N PRO A 152 -3.41 -13.57 16.38
CA PRO A 152 -3.02 -14.35 15.22
C PRO A 152 -3.41 -13.63 13.92
N LEU A 153 -2.52 -13.66 12.93
CA LEU A 153 -2.85 -13.16 11.59
C LEU A 153 -3.70 -14.20 10.82
N PRO A 154 -4.58 -13.75 9.92
CA PRO A 154 -5.19 -14.61 8.92
C PRO A 154 -4.13 -15.42 8.17
N PRO A 155 -4.42 -16.68 7.77
CA PRO A 155 -3.42 -17.60 7.22
C PRO A 155 -2.82 -17.14 5.87
N ASP A 156 -3.45 -16.16 5.22
CA ASP A 156 -3.04 -15.54 3.96
C ASP A 156 -2.34 -14.19 4.15
N LEU A 157 -2.11 -13.76 5.40
CA LEU A 157 -1.31 -12.60 5.75
C LEU A 157 -0.05 -13.02 6.52
N VAL A 158 0.93 -12.13 6.53
CA VAL A 158 2.16 -12.26 7.30
C VAL A 158 2.57 -10.89 7.83
N LEU A 159 3.17 -10.84 9.02
CA LEU A 159 3.76 -9.62 9.55
C LEU A 159 5.27 -9.70 9.43
N LEU A 160 5.88 -8.74 8.73
CA LEU A 160 7.34 -8.61 8.65
C LEU A 160 7.79 -7.46 9.54
N HIS A 161 8.82 -7.70 10.35
CA HIS A 161 9.57 -6.65 11.04
C HIS A 161 10.72 -6.25 10.12
N GLU A 162 10.52 -5.14 9.40
CA GLU A 162 11.36 -4.76 8.27
C GLU A 162 12.69 -4.18 8.75
N HIS A 163 12.62 -3.08 9.51
CA HIS A 163 13.76 -2.40 10.08
C HIS A 163 13.29 -1.49 11.24
N SER A 164 14.19 -1.16 12.16
CA SER A 164 13.91 -0.23 13.26
C SER A 164 12.62 -0.62 14.02
N ASP A 165 11.63 0.27 14.09
CA ASP A 165 10.29 0.05 14.67
C ASP A 165 9.22 -0.25 13.60
N ASN A 166 9.58 -0.31 12.33
CA ASN A 166 8.61 -0.48 11.24
C ASN A 166 8.29 -1.97 11.03
N HIS A 167 7.01 -2.28 11.16
CA HIS A 167 6.45 -3.57 10.78
C HIS A 167 5.49 -3.38 9.61
N SER A 168 5.27 -4.42 8.81
CA SER A 168 4.30 -4.39 7.73
C SER A 168 3.46 -5.66 7.66
N ILE A 169 2.15 -5.49 7.55
CA ILE A 169 1.23 -6.58 7.27
C ILE A 169 1.19 -6.75 5.75
N GLN A 170 1.60 -7.92 5.28
CA GLN A 170 1.74 -8.25 3.85
C GLN A 170 0.90 -9.48 3.50
N CYS A 171 0.77 -9.75 2.20
CA CYS A 171 0.21 -11.01 1.72
C CYS A 171 1.20 -12.17 1.90
N LYS A 172 0.68 -13.36 2.24
CA LYS A 172 1.43 -14.63 2.29
C LYS A 172 1.22 -15.48 1.03
N VAL A 173 0.19 -15.15 0.25
CA VAL A 173 -0.10 -15.71 -1.08
C VAL A 173 -0.38 -14.57 -2.07
N PRO A 174 -0.11 -14.74 -3.38
CA PRO A 174 -0.44 -13.72 -4.37
C PRO A 174 -1.93 -13.37 -4.34
N MET A 175 -2.25 -12.08 -4.32
CA MET A 175 -3.64 -11.59 -4.31
C MET A 175 -3.73 -10.19 -4.91
N THR A 176 -4.92 -9.78 -5.33
CA THR A 176 -5.13 -8.43 -5.86
C THR A 176 -4.97 -7.37 -4.76
N LEU A 177 -4.64 -6.15 -5.16
CA LEU A 177 -4.57 -5.02 -4.21
C LEU A 177 -5.90 -4.81 -3.44
N SER A 178 -7.03 -5.05 -4.11
CA SER A 178 -8.36 -4.91 -3.50
C SER A 178 -8.61 -5.96 -2.42
N GLU A 179 -8.21 -7.21 -2.68
CA GLU A 179 -8.31 -8.30 -1.71
C GLU A 179 -7.40 -8.04 -0.51
N LEU A 180 -6.15 -7.62 -0.73
CA LEU A 180 -5.24 -7.28 0.36
C LEU A 180 -5.79 -6.14 1.22
N ASN A 181 -6.26 -5.04 0.60
CA ASN A 181 -6.90 -3.94 1.31
C ASN A 181 -8.09 -4.41 2.16
N SER A 182 -8.93 -5.30 1.60
CA SER A 182 -10.11 -5.84 2.28
C SER A 182 -9.71 -6.72 3.46
N LYS A 183 -8.72 -7.60 3.30
CA LYS A 183 -8.24 -8.50 4.36
C LYS A 183 -7.57 -7.74 5.49
N VAL A 184 -6.69 -6.79 5.18
CA VAL A 184 -6.04 -5.95 6.21
C VAL A 184 -7.09 -5.09 6.92
N THR A 185 -8.03 -4.50 6.19
CA THR A 185 -9.15 -3.73 6.79
C THR A 185 -9.94 -4.59 7.76
N LYS A 186 -10.36 -5.79 7.32
CA LYS A 186 -11.11 -6.73 8.17
C LYS A 186 -10.31 -7.10 9.42
N PHE A 187 -9.04 -7.46 9.24
CA PHE A 187 -8.15 -7.84 10.35
C PHE A 187 -8.06 -6.73 11.41
N VAL A 188 -7.76 -5.49 11.03
CA VAL A 188 -7.62 -4.38 12.00
C VAL A 188 -8.95 -3.95 12.60
N GLN A 189 -10.07 -4.12 11.90
CA GLN A 189 -11.40 -3.80 12.43
C GLN A 189 -11.92 -4.84 13.41
N GLU A 190 -11.64 -6.12 13.18
CA GLU A 190 -12.11 -7.22 14.04
C GLU A 190 -11.23 -7.41 15.28
N ASN A 191 -9.92 -7.16 15.16
CA ASN A 191 -8.95 -7.43 16.23
C ASN A 191 -8.35 -6.17 16.85
N GLY A 192 -8.56 -5.00 16.23
CA GLY A 192 -8.00 -3.74 16.69
C GLY A 192 -9.01 -2.89 17.45
N GLU A 193 -8.53 -2.19 18.48
CA GLU A 193 -9.27 -1.12 19.12
C GLU A 193 -9.14 0.16 18.28
N LYS A 194 -10.28 0.62 17.74
CA LYS A 194 -10.36 1.88 16.99
C LYS A 194 -10.30 3.06 17.96
N MET A 195 -9.45 4.03 17.66
CA MET A 195 -9.34 5.30 18.38
C MET A 195 -9.12 6.48 17.43
N THR A 196 -9.51 7.65 17.89
CA THR A 196 -9.20 8.95 17.31
C THR A 196 -7.80 9.40 17.75
N LYS A 197 -7.28 10.41 17.06
CA LYS A 197 -6.04 11.07 17.47
C LYS A 197 -6.09 11.60 18.92
N MET A 198 -7.23 12.15 19.35
CA MET A 198 -7.36 12.72 20.70
C MET A 198 -7.31 11.62 21.77
N GLU A 199 -8.08 10.54 21.57
CA GLU A 199 -8.06 9.38 22.48
C GLU A 199 -6.67 8.75 22.55
N PHE A 200 -5.97 8.63 21.42
CA PHE A 200 -4.58 8.16 21.42
C PHE A 200 -3.67 9.08 22.25
N VAL A 201 -3.75 10.40 22.03
CA VAL A 201 -2.89 11.39 22.71
C VAL A 201 -3.13 11.42 24.21
N GLU A 202 -4.38 11.27 24.65
CA GLU A 202 -4.78 11.21 26.05
C GLU A 202 -4.29 9.93 26.72
N ARG A 203 -4.45 8.78 26.05
CA ARG A 203 -4.09 7.47 26.59
C ARG A 203 -2.58 7.21 26.57
N TYR A 204 -1.88 7.70 25.56
CA TYR A 204 -0.45 7.50 25.35
C TYR A 204 0.27 8.87 25.37
N PRO A 205 0.48 9.44 26.58
CA PRO A 205 1.22 10.69 26.71
C PRO A 205 2.65 10.53 26.20
N PHE A 206 3.28 11.65 25.82
CA PHE A 206 4.69 11.65 25.44
C PHE A 206 5.52 11.25 26.67
N MET A 207 6.35 10.21 26.53
CA MET A 207 7.29 9.78 27.57
C MET A 207 8.61 10.53 27.44
#